data_AF-A0A7X2PAB3-F1
#
_entry.id   AF-A0A7X2PAB3-F1
#
_cell.length_a   1.000
_cell.length_b   1.000
_cell.length_c   1.000
_cell.angle_alpha   90.00
_cell.angle_beta   90.00
_cell.angle_gamma   90.00
#
_symmetry.space_group_name_H-M   'P 1'
#
loop_
_entity.id
_entity.type
_entity.pdbx_description
1 polymer ?
#
loop_
_entity_poly.entity_id
_entity_poly.type
_entity_poly.pdbx_seq_one_letter_code
_entity_poly.pdbx_strand_id
1 'polypeptide(L)'
;MDNSEEYFKNLNEVTYELIEALVNDKIPNDGGNNMCRAIEQMKKHSYDEGFSQGFSQGFSQGFSQGLSQGTEKTLYELTRDGKITKETGANMLNITVEKFEMDMKSYFAK
;
A
#
# COMPACT_ATOMS: atom_id res chain seq x y z
N MET A 1 5.07 -31.75 -40.25
CA MET A 1 5.73 -30.63 -40.96
C MET A 1 4.67 -29.55 -41.06
N ASP A 2 4.95 -28.39 -40.46
CA ASP A 2 4.03 -27.26 -40.38
C ASP A 2 3.61 -26.82 -41.78
N ASN A 3 2.31 -26.79 -42.06
CA ASN A 3 1.77 -26.33 -43.34
C ASN A 3 1.61 -24.80 -43.39
N SER A 4 2.24 -24.08 -42.45
CA SER A 4 2.17 -22.63 -42.36
C SER A 4 2.79 -21.94 -43.58
N GLU A 5 3.83 -22.52 -44.18
CA GLU A 5 4.48 -21.98 -45.38
C GLU A 5 3.59 -22.00 -46.63
N GLU A 6 2.56 -22.84 -46.70
CA GLU A 6 1.71 -22.96 -47.90
C GLU A 6 0.68 -21.82 -48.01
N TYR A 7 0.20 -21.30 -46.88
CA TYR A 7 -0.79 -20.22 -46.84
C TYR A 7 -0.24 -18.86 -47.29
N PHE A 8 1.08 -18.64 -47.21
CA PHE A 8 1.71 -17.35 -47.52
C PHE A 8 2.23 -17.24 -48.96
N LYS A 9 2.16 -18.31 -49.77
CA LYS A 9 2.71 -18.36 -51.14
C LYS A 9 2.00 -17.46 -52.15
N ASN A 10 0.77 -17.02 -51.86
CA ASN A 10 -0.06 -16.22 -52.77
C ASN A 10 -0.27 -14.78 -52.28
N LEU A 11 0.51 -14.34 -51.30
CA LEU A 11 0.50 -12.93 -50.93
C LEU A 11 1.14 -12.10 -52.02
N ASN A 12 0.46 -11.03 -52.44
CA ASN A 12 1.10 -10.03 -53.29
C ASN A 12 2.16 -9.26 -52.47
N GLU A 13 3.11 -8.66 -53.18
CA GLU A 13 4.24 -7.92 -52.62
C GLU A 13 3.79 -6.87 -51.57
N VAL A 14 2.73 -6.12 -51.88
CA VAL A 14 2.16 -5.12 -50.97
C VAL A 14 1.61 -5.75 -49.68
N THR A 15 1.01 -6.94 -49.77
CA THR A 15 0.49 -7.65 -48.60
C THR A 15 1.62 -8.24 -47.77
N TYR A 16 2.69 -8.71 -48.41
CA TYR A 16 3.89 -9.16 -47.72
C TYR A 16 4.56 -8.00 -46.98
N GLU A 17 4.72 -6.84 -47.62
CA GLU A 17 5.27 -5.63 -47.01
C GLU A 17 4.42 -5.13 -45.83
N LEU A 18 3.08 -5.19 -45.95
CA LEU A 18 2.17 -4.83 -44.85
C LEU A 18 2.29 -5.81 -43.68
N ILE A 19 2.31 -7.12 -43.94
CA ILE A 19 2.48 -8.13 -42.89
C ILE A 19 3.85 -7.98 -42.25
N GLU A 20 4.89 -7.75 -43.05
CA GLU A 20 6.24 -7.49 -42.55
C GLU A 20 6.26 -6.21 -41.70
N ALA A 21 5.60 -5.13 -42.10
CA ALA A 21 5.52 -3.91 -41.30
C ALA A 21 4.74 -4.09 -39.98
N LEU A 22 3.68 -4.91 -40.01
CA LEU A 22 2.89 -5.28 -38.84
C LEU A 22 3.65 -6.22 -37.87
N VAL A 23 4.47 -7.14 -38.41
CA VAL A 23 5.23 -8.14 -37.64
C VAL A 23 6.57 -7.59 -37.15
N ASN A 24 7.27 -6.77 -37.96
CA ASN A 24 8.61 -6.26 -37.66
C ASN A 24 8.61 -4.94 -36.86
N ASP A 25 7.57 -4.68 -36.08
CA ASP A 25 7.54 -3.55 -35.13
C ASP A 25 7.82 -2.17 -35.80
N LYS A 26 7.61 -2.08 -37.12
CA LYS A 26 7.74 -0.85 -37.92
C LYS A 26 6.46 -0.02 -37.91
N ILE A 27 5.50 -0.36 -37.05
CA ILE A 27 4.46 0.61 -36.71
C ILE A 27 5.17 1.68 -35.89
N PRO A 28 5.24 2.93 -36.38
CA PRO A 28 5.88 3.99 -35.63
C PRO A 28 5.23 4.02 -34.24
N ASN A 29 6.07 4.14 -33.22
CA ASN A 29 5.67 4.31 -31.82
C ASN A 29 5.07 5.73 -31.66
N ASP A 30 4.08 6.06 -32.48
CA ASP A 30 3.51 7.38 -32.74
C ASP A 30 2.50 7.82 -31.67
N GLY A 31 2.54 7.17 -30.50
CA GLY A 31 1.72 7.53 -29.36
C GLY A 31 0.39 6.79 -29.26
N GLY A 32 0.11 5.82 -30.15
CA GLY A 32 -0.90 4.80 -29.88
C GLY A 32 -0.47 3.94 -28.69
N ASN A 33 -1.30 3.87 -27.64
CA ASN A 33 -1.05 3.06 -26.45
C ASN A 33 -1.02 1.57 -26.85
N ASN A 34 0.15 1.02 -27.23
CA ASN A 34 0.28 -0.41 -27.47
C ASN A 34 0.09 -1.17 -26.14
N MET A 35 -0.33 -2.43 -26.21
CA MET A 35 -0.68 -3.21 -25.01
C MET A 35 0.49 -3.27 -24.01
N CYS A 36 1.74 -3.28 -24.48
CA CYS A 36 2.93 -3.26 -23.64
C CYS A 36 2.99 -1.99 -22.77
N ARG A 37 2.83 -0.80 -23.36
CA ARG A 37 2.81 0.48 -22.63
C ARG A 37 1.61 0.59 -21.68
N ALA A 38 0.45 0.06 -22.08
CA ALA A 38 -0.71 0.00 -21.20
C ALA A 38 -0.46 -0.89 -19.96
N ILE A 39 0.16 -2.06 -20.13
CA ILE A 39 0.54 -2.95 -19.03
C ILE A 39 1.56 -2.29 -18.10
N GLU A 40 2.57 -1.60 -18.65
CA GLU A 40 3.57 -0.88 -17.85
C GLU A 40 2.93 0.24 -17.02
N GLN A 41 2.04 1.04 -17.63
CA GLN A 41 1.29 2.09 -16.93
C GLN A 41 0.40 1.51 -15.84
N MET A 42 -0.35 0.44 -16.13
CA MET A 42 -1.18 -0.23 -15.13
C MET A 42 -0.34 -0.77 -13.96
N LYS A 43 0.78 -1.44 -14.22
CA LYS A 43 1.68 -1.92 -13.15
C LYS A 43 2.18 -0.78 -12.27
N LYS A 44 2.61 0.31 -12.89
CA LYS A 44 3.07 1.51 -12.17
C LYS A 44 1.95 2.10 -11.31
N HIS A 45 0.77 2.34 -11.91
CA HIS A 45 -0.38 2.90 -11.19
C HIS A 45 -0.82 2.00 -10.04
N SER A 46 -0.97 0.69 -10.27
CA SER A 46 -1.37 -0.24 -9.21
C SER A 46 -0.35 -0.33 -8.08
N TYR A 47 0.95 -0.26 -8.38
CA TYR A 47 1.99 -0.21 -7.36
C TYR A 47 1.93 1.10 -6.56
N ASP A 48 1.89 2.23 -7.25
CA ASP A 48 1.87 3.56 -6.61
C ASP A 48 0.62 3.74 -5.73
N GLU A 49 -0.55 3.35 -6.23
CA GLU A 49 -1.80 3.42 -5.47
C GLU A 49 -1.83 2.44 -4.30
N GLY A 50 -1.48 1.18 -4.53
CA GLY A 50 -1.49 0.15 -3.49
C GLY A 50 -0.48 0.45 -2.39
N PHE A 51 0.73 0.90 -2.75
CA PHE A 51 1.75 1.31 -1.79
C PHE A 51 1.32 2.55 -1.02
N SER A 52 0.84 3.58 -1.70
CA SER A 52 0.41 4.84 -1.05
C SER A 52 -0.74 4.60 -0.07
N GLN A 53 -1.76 3.84 -0.47
CA GLN A 53 -2.89 3.51 0.40
C GLN A 53 -2.46 2.66 1.59
N GLY A 54 -1.70 1.58 1.35
CA GLY A 54 -1.23 0.69 2.40
C GLY A 54 -0.31 1.39 3.39
N PHE A 55 0.64 2.20 2.88
CA PHE A 55 1.55 2.99 3.71
C PHE A 55 0.79 4.02 4.54
N SER A 56 -0.10 4.80 3.92
CA SER A 56 -0.86 5.84 4.62
C SER A 56 -1.72 5.25 5.75
N GLN A 57 -2.45 4.16 5.46
CA GLN A 57 -3.29 3.49 6.46
C GLN A 57 -2.46 2.86 7.58
N GLY A 58 -1.44 2.09 7.22
CA GLY A 58 -0.58 1.41 8.19
C GLY A 58 0.20 2.38 9.07
N PHE A 59 0.75 3.45 8.47
CA PHE A 59 1.45 4.50 9.20
C PHE A 59 0.52 5.24 10.14
N SER A 60 -0.64 5.70 9.67
CA SER A 60 -1.60 6.44 10.50
C SER A 60 -2.09 5.62 11.69
N GLN A 61 -2.46 4.35 11.46
CA GLN A 61 -2.91 3.45 12.52
C GLN A 61 -1.79 3.14 13.52
N GLY A 62 -0.61 2.74 13.03
CA GLY A 62 0.53 2.40 13.86
C GLY A 62 1.03 3.58 14.69
N PHE A 63 1.11 4.76 14.08
CA PHE A 63 1.52 5.99 14.77
C PHE A 63 0.53 6.39 15.86
N SER A 64 -0.77 6.38 15.56
CA SER A 64 -1.82 6.72 16.54
C SER A 64 -1.85 5.74 17.71
N GLN A 65 -1.76 4.44 17.43
CA GLN A 65 -1.71 3.40 18.46
C GLN A 65 -0.45 3.53 19.33
N GLY A 66 0.71 3.76 18.71
CA GLY A 66 1.98 3.93 19.42
C GLY A 66 1.96 5.12 20.37
N LEU A 67 1.42 6.27 19.93
CA LEU A 67 1.29 7.46 20.76
C LEU A 67 0.33 7.25 21.93
N SER A 68 -0.85 6.64 21.70
CA SER A 68 -1.81 6.34 22.77
C SER A 68 -1.20 5.44 23.83
N GLN A 69 -0.59 4.33 23.40
CA GLN A 69 0.05 3.37 24.31
C GLN A 69 1.23 4.00 25.06
N GLY A 70 2.02 4.85 24.42
CA GLY A 70 3.13 5.56 25.07
C GLY A 70 2.64 6.53 26.15
N THR A 71 1.56 7.25 25.86
CA THR A 71 0.93 8.19 26.80
C THR A 71 0.37 7.44 28.01
N GLU A 72 -0.41 6.38 27.80
CA GLU A 72 -0.96 5.54 28.86
C GLU A 72 0.13 5.00 29.80
N LYS A 73 1.18 4.38 29.23
CA LYS A 73 2.31 3.83 30.01
C LYS A 73 2.99 4.91 30.86
N THR A 74 3.25 6.08 30.26
CA THR A 74 3.88 7.20 30.97
C THR A 74 3.02 7.64 32.16
N LEU A 75 1.70 7.73 31.99
CA LEU A 75 0.79 8.12 33.08
C LEU A 75 0.72 7.07 34.18
N TYR A 76 0.75 5.78 33.83
CA TYR A 76 0.80 4.69 34.81
C TYR A 76 2.08 4.74 35.65
N GLU A 77 3.23 4.93 35.00
CA GLU A 77 4.53 5.07 35.69
C GLU A 77 4.57 6.30 36.61
N LEU A 78 4.16 7.46 36.11
CA LEU A 78 4.10 8.69 36.92
C LEU A 78 3.14 8.56 38.10
N THR A 79 2.02 7.85 37.93
CA THR A 79 1.07 7.62 39.02
C THR A 79 1.66 6.67 40.07
N ARG A 80 2.31 5.58 39.63
CA ARG A 80 2.99 4.63 40.53
C ARG A 80 4.11 5.30 41.32
N ASP A 81 4.86 6.19 40.68
CA ASP A 81 5.96 6.93 41.29
C ASP A 81 5.49 8.11 42.16
N GLY A 82 4.16 8.27 42.31
CA GLY A 82 3.53 9.31 43.13
C GLY A 82 3.71 10.73 42.59
N LYS A 83 4.10 10.90 41.32
CA LYS A 83 4.29 12.20 40.67
C LYS A 83 2.96 12.85 40.30
N ILE A 84 1.95 12.04 40.01
CA ILE A 84 0.57 12.46 39.75
C ILE A 84 -0.41 11.58 40.52
N THR A 85 -1.63 12.08 40.74
CA THR A 85 -2.71 11.27 41.31
C THR A 85 -3.43 10.46 40.24
N LYS A 86 -4.18 9.43 40.66
CA LYS A 86 -4.99 8.61 39.75
C LYS A 86 -6.09 9.42 39.07
N GLU A 87 -6.67 10.39 39.77
CA GLU A 87 -7.66 11.32 39.23
C GLU A 87 -7.05 12.15 38.10
N THR A 88 -5.81 12.61 38.28
CA THR A 88 -5.08 13.36 37.25
C THR A 88 -4.80 12.48 36.02
N GLY A 89 -4.29 11.27 36.23
CA GLY A 89 -4.02 10.31 35.15
C GLY A 89 -5.29 9.91 34.38
N ALA A 90 -6.38 9.63 35.08
CA ALA A 90 -7.67 9.28 34.48
C ALA A 90 -8.25 10.43 33.66
N ASN A 91 -8.18 11.66 34.18
CA ASN A 91 -8.62 12.86 33.46
C ASN A 91 -7.80 13.10 32.18
N MET A 92 -6.47 12.94 32.23
CA MET A 92 -5.59 13.08 31.06
C MET A 92 -5.93 12.08 29.94
N LEU A 93 -6.41 10.89 30.27
CA LEU A 93 -6.87 9.88 29.32
C LEU A 93 -8.37 9.99 28.99
N ASN A 94 -9.09 10.92 29.63
CA ASN A 94 -10.54 11.04 29.53
C ASN A 94 -11.29 9.72 29.84
N ILE A 95 -10.87 9.03 30.90
CA ILE A 95 -11.48 7.78 31.40
C ILE A 95 -11.85 7.93 32.88
N THR A 96 -12.60 6.96 33.42
CA THR A 96 -12.90 6.95 34.85
C THR A 96 -11.68 6.51 35.67
N VAL A 97 -11.65 6.90 36.94
CA VAL A 97 -10.57 6.51 37.87
C VAL A 97 -10.54 4.99 38.04
N GLU A 98 -11.69 4.33 38.09
CA GLU A 98 -11.77 2.86 38.19
C GLU A 98 -11.16 2.17 36.97
N LYS A 99 -11.43 2.69 35.75
CA LYS A 99 -10.84 2.14 34.52
C LYS A 99 -9.34 2.35 34.49
N PHE A 100 -8.89 3.54 34.84
CA PHE A 100 -7.47 3.86 34.96
C PHE A 100 -6.75 2.91 35.93
N GLU A 101 -7.31 2.69 37.12
CA GLU A 101 -6.75 1.77 38.11
C GLU A 101 -6.67 0.34 37.60
N MET A 102 -7.71 -0.14 36.91
CA MET A 102 -7.77 -1.49 36.35
C MET A 102 -6.67 -1.70 35.29
N ASP A 103 -6.54 -0.75 34.36
CA ASP A 103 -5.55 -0.82 33.29
C ASP A 103 -4.13 -0.71 33.82
N MET A 104 -3.90 0.20 34.78
CA MET A 104 -2.62 0.36 35.45
C MET A 104 -2.20 -0.92 36.19
N LYS A 105 -3.14 -1.57 36.92
CA LYS A 105 -2.86 -2.86 37.57
C LYS A 105 -2.50 -3.94 36.57
N SER A 106 -3.24 -4.02 35.45
CA SER A 106 -2.98 -4.97 34.36
C SER A 106 -1.61 -4.73 33.71
N TYR A 107 -1.21 -3.47 33.54
CA TYR A 107 0.09 -3.09 32.97
C TYR A 107 1.27 -3.58 33.81
N PHE A 108 1.20 -3.44 35.13
CA PHE A 108 2.28 -3.86 36.04
C PHE A 108 2.21 -5.34 36.47
N ALA A 109 1.14 -6.06 36.09
CA ALA A 109 1.01 -7.49 36.37
C ALA A 109 1.70 -8.37 35.30
N LYS A 110 2.20 -7.77 34.22
CA LYS A 110 3.00 -8.44 33.17
C LYS A 110 4.45 -8.54 33.58
#